data_AF-A0A962IKF6-F1
#
_entry.id   AF-A0A962IKF6-F1
#
_cell.length_a   1.000
_cell.length_b   1.000
_cell.length_c   1.000
_cell.angle_alpha   90.00
_cell.angle_beta   90.00
_cell.angle_gamma   90.00
#
_symmetry.space_group_name_H-M   'P 1'
#
loop_
_entity.id
_entity.type
_entity.pdbx_description
1 polymer ?
#
loop_
_entity_poly.entity_id
_entity_poly.type
_entity_poly.pdbx_seq_one_letter_code
_entity_poly.pdbx_strand_id
1 'polypeptide(L)'
;MIERYAELDRRLVAAVKELKVLSALSWPARVQRQFLADWAAGKPRLPQVEYAPQDHRERRAELLRIAEAAGDADAIGRYIANTARSWHTAALMLEGIGSAELGRHSIDLYGRPGDLIAGGTVNNLEAAHHFIAIAEEVTGHHRLAETEYCLSAEILKDELRSRIDQVFTQHQVRIEIDPNLVAKAAAGPTRIRLRAGTCFSEYDLSQLVEHEAFVHSLTALNGRAQPHLGSLGLNSPRITATQEGLAVFAELVTGSIDILRMKRISL
;
A
#
# COMPACT_ATOMS: atom_id res chain seq x y z
N MET A 1 21.86 14.79 21.13
CA MET A 1 20.38 14.74 20.96
C MET A 1 19.97 13.84 19.81
N ILE A 2 20.46 14.07 18.58
CA ILE A 2 20.10 13.25 17.40
C ILE A 2 20.54 11.78 17.51
N GLU A 3 21.70 11.49 18.10
CA GLU A 3 22.21 10.12 18.28
C GLU A 3 21.28 9.25 19.15
N ARG A 4 20.66 9.84 20.18
CA ARG A 4 19.67 9.18 21.02
C ARG A 4 18.46 8.75 20.20
N TYR A 5 17.95 9.64 19.35
CA TYR A 5 16.82 9.34 18.46
C TYR A 5 17.21 8.33 17.38
N ALA A 6 18.41 8.42 16.83
CA ALA A 6 18.90 7.44 15.86
C ALA A 6 19.01 6.03 16.46
N GLU A 7 19.37 5.90 17.74
CA GLU A 7 19.37 4.61 18.44
C GLU A 7 17.95 4.06 18.65
N LEU A 8 17.02 4.91 19.10
CA LEU A 8 15.61 4.51 19.23
C LEU A 8 15.00 4.09 17.87
N ASP A 9 15.36 4.80 16.80
CA ASP A 9 14.95 4.51 15.44
C ASP A 9 15.52 3.17 14.95
N ARG A 10 16.81 2.89 15.17
CA ARG A 10 17.40 1.58 14.84
C ARG A 10 16.69 0.43 15.53
N ARG A 11 16.38 0.59 16.82
CA ARG A 11 15.61 -0.39 17.60
C ARG A 11 14.20 -0.57 17.04
N LEU A 12 13.54 0.51 16.65
CA LEU A 12 12.24 0.48 15.99
C LEU A 12 12.30 -0.31 14.68
N VAL A 13 13.22 0.03 13.77
CA VAL A 13 13.40 -0.66 12.49
C VAL A 13 13.64 -2.15 12.70
N ALA A 14 14.46 -2.53 13.68
CA ALA A 14 14.72 -3.92 14.02
C ALA A 14 13.46 -4.65 14.52
N ALA A 15 12.67 -4.01 15.40
CA ALA A 15 11.47 -4.59 15.97
C ALA A 15 10.38 -4.88 14.93
N VAL A 16 10.27 -4.04 13.89
CA VAL A 16 9.17 -4.09 12.92
C VAL A 16 9.48 -4.88 11.65
N LYS A 17 10.74 -5.25 11.42
CA LYS A 17 11.20 -5.95 10.21
C LYS A 17 10.40 -7.22 9.89
N GLU A 18 9.89 -7.91 10.91
CA GLU A 18 9.13 -9.17 10.76
C GLU A 18 7.61 -8.97 10.76
N LEU A 19 7.12 -7.75 11.03
CA LEU A 19 5.69 -7.43 11.04
C LEU A 19 5.18 -7.19 9.61
N LYS A 20 5.09 -8.26 8.82
CA LYS A 20 4.69 -8.21 7.41
C LYS A 20 3.17 -8.33 7.24
N VAL A 21 2.45 -7.22 7.40
CA VAL A 21 0.98 -7.17 7.37
C VAL A 21 0.37 -7.85 6.13
N LEU A 22 0.75 -7.42 4.93
CA LEU A 22 0.16 -7.96 3.70
C LEU A 22 0.47 -9.45 3.51
N SER A 23 1.70 -9.88 3.82
CA SER A 23 2.09 -11.28 3.69
C SER A 23 1.35 -12.18 4.69
N ALA A 24 1.11 -11.70 5.91
CA ALA A 24 0.37 -12.42 6.93
C ALA A 24 -1.12 -12.63 6.59
N LEU A 25 -1.72 -11.70 5.83
CA LEU A 25 -3.13 -11.73 5.45
C LEU A 25 -3.37 -12.36 4.06
N SER A 26 -2.31 -12.70 3.34
CA SER A 26 -2.39 -13.23 1.98
C SER A 26 -3.05 -14.61 1.95
N TRP A 27 -3.92 -14.84 0.97
CA TRP A 27 -4.54 -16.15 0.77
C TRP A 27 -3.66 -17.09 -0.05
N PRO A 28 -3.68 -18.40 0.23
CA PRO A 28 -3.15 -19.39 -0.70
C PRO A 28 -3.85 -19.27 -2.06
N ALA A 29 -3.08 -19.34 -3.16
CA ALA A 29 -3.61 -19.16 -4.52
C ALA A 29 -4.78 -20.10 -4.86
N ARG A 30 -4.83 -21.28 -4.25
CA ARG A 30 -5.97 -22.23 -4.38
C ARG A 30 -7.28 -21.65 -3.84
N VAL A 31 -7.24 -20.97 -2.70
CA VAL A 31 -8.42 -20.37 -2.06
C VAL A 31 -9.00 -19.29 -2.95
N GLN A 32 -8.15 -18.40 -3.46
CA GLN A 32 -8.58 -17.34 -4.40
C GLN A 32 -9.19 -17.92 -5.67
N ARG A 33 -8.54 -18.92 -6.30
CA ARG A 33 -9.08 -19.57 -7.50
C ARG A 33 -10.46 -20.21 -7.26
N GLN A 34 -10.63 -20.89 -6.13
CA GLN A 34 -11.90 -21.50 -5.77
C GLN A 34 -12.98 -20.44 -5.54
N PHE A 35 -12.66 -19.39 -4.78
CA PHE A 35 -13.57 -18.28 -4.51
C PHE A 35 -14.09 -17.65 -5.81
N LEU A 36 -13.18 -17.35 -6.76
CA LEU A 36 -13.55 -16.77 -8.05
C LEU A 36 -14.36 -17.74 -8.92
N ALA A 37 -14.04 -19.04 -8.90
CA ALA A 37 -14.82 -20.04 -9.64
C ALA A 37 -16.24 -20.20 -9.08
N ASP A 38 -16.39 -20.22 -7.75
CA ASP A 38 -17.69 -20.30 -7.06
C ASP A 38 -18.53 -19.06 -7.33
N TRP A 39 -17.92 -17.87 -7.32
CA TRP A 39 -18.56 -16.61 -7.68
C TRP A 39 -19.06 -16.62 -9.14
N ALA A 40 -18.20 -17.00 -10.08
CA ALA A 40 -18.55 -17.09 -11.51
C ALA A 40 -19.64 -18.14 -11.78
N ALA A 41 -19.70 -19.21 -10.98
CA ALA A 41 -20.74 -20.23 -11.05
C ALA A 41 -22.06 -19.84 -10.35
N GLY A 42 -22.18 -18.61 -9.83
CA GLY A 42 -23.37 -18.14 -9.13
C GLY A 42 -23.60 -18.79 -7.77
N LYS A 43 -22.57 -19.39 -7.17
CA LYS A 43 -22.61 -20.07 -5.86
C LYS A 43 -21.59 -19.46 -4.89
N PRO A 44 -21.68 -18.14 -4.60
CA PRO A 44 -20.66 -17.46 -3.82
C PRO A 44 -20.56 -18.09 -2.43
N ARG A 45 -19.35 -18.47 -2.05
CA ARG A 45 -19.01 -18.97 -0.71
C ARG A 45 -17.89 -18.12 -0.15
N LEU A 46 -17.99 -17.76 1.12
CA LEU A 46 -16.90 -17.04 1.77
C LEU A 46 -15.65 -17.93 1.83
N PRO A 47 -14.46 -17.36 1.54
CA PRO A 47 -13.22 -18.11 1.58
C PRO A 47 -12.91 -18.53 3.01
N GLN A 48 -12.59 -19.81 3.19
CA GLN A 48 -12.15 -20.35 4.46
C GLN A 48 -10.62 -20.44 4.44
N VAL A 49 -9.98 -19.66 5.31
CA VAL A 49 -8.53 -19.58 5.43
C VAL A 49 -8.16 -19.84 6.88
N GLU A 50 -7.29 -20.83 7.09
CA GLU A 50 -6.66 -21.07 8.38
C GLU A 50 -5.36 -20.26 8.44
N TYR A 51 -5.27 -19.38 9.42
CA TYR A 51 -4.07 -18.60 9.67
C TYR A 51 -3.31 -19.19 10.85
N ALA A 52 -1.99 -19.29 10.71
CA ALA A 52 -1.14 -19.69 11.83
C ALA A 52 -1.18 -18.59 12.91
N PRO A 53 -1.35 -18.96 14.20
CA PRO A 53 -1.24 -18.00 15.29
C PRO A 53 0.11 -17.28 15.25
N GLN A 54 0.09 -15.98 15.50
CA GLN A 54 1.31 -15.17 15.60
C GLN A 54 1.52 -14.73 17.04
N ASP A 55 2.77 -14.68 17.48
CA ASP A 55 3.15 -14.17 18.79
C ASP A 55 4.18 -13.06 18.62
N HIS A 56 3.75 -11.82 18.93
CA HIS A 56 4.57 -10.63 18.82
C HIS A 56 4.75 -9.94 20.18
N ARG A 57 4.51 -10.64 21.30
CA ARG A 57 4.54 -10.06 22.66
C ARG A 57 5.84 -9.30 22.97
N GLU A 58 6.99 -9.89 22.65
CA GLU A 58 8.29 -9.26 22.89
C GLU A 58 8.47 -7.99 22.05
N ARG A 59 8.07 -8.05 20.77
CA ARG A 59 8.11 -6.90 19.84
C ARG A 59 7.21 -5.78 20.34
N ARG A 60 6.00 -6.11 20.78
CA ARG A 60 5.05 -5.15 21.34
C ARG A 60 5.59 -4.46 22.58
N ALA A 61 6.23 -5.21 23.48
CA ALA A 61 6.87 -4.66 24.67
C ALA A 61 8.04 -3.73 24.31
N GLU A 62 8.86 -4.09 23.32
CA GLU A 62 9.94 -3.23 22.82
C GLU A 62 9.40 -1.94 22.18
N LEU A 63 8.35 -2.03 21.35
CA LEU A 63 7.74 -0.85 20.72
C LEU A 63 7.16 0.13 21.74
N LEU A 64 6.57 -0.35 22.83
CA LEU A 64 6.12 0.52 23.93
C LEU A 64 7.30 1.18 24.66
N ARG A 65 8.38 0.44 24.95
CA ARG A 65 9.60 0.99 25.56
C ARG A 65 10.24 2.06 24.67
N ILE A 66 10.25 1.86 23.34
CA ILE A 66 10.73 2.86 22.38
C ILE A 66 9.84 4.11 22.43
N ALA A 67 8.51 3.93 22.42
CA ALA A 67 7.57 5.04 22.43
C ALA A 67 7.69 5.91 23.69
N GLU A 68 7.83 5.26 24.85
CA GLU A 68 8.03 5.94 26.13
C GLU A 68 9.38 6.67 26.18
N ALA A 69 10.47 6.01 25.75
CA ALA A 69 11.80 6.62 25.75
C ALA A 69 11.93 7.79 24.76
N ALA A 70 11.22 7.75 23.63
CA ALA A 70 11.20 8.83 22.65
C ALA A 70 10.51 10.09 23.22
N GLY A 71 9.38 9.91 23.91
CA GLY A 71 8.58 10.99 24.49
C GLY A 71 7.92 11.87 23.44
N ASP A 72 7.28 12.96 23.87
CA ASP A 72 6.54 13.90 23.02
C ASP A 72 7.06 15.35 23.07
N ALA A 73 8.18 15.57 23.75
CA ALA A 73 8.77 16.89 23.98
C ALA A 73 9.11 17.65 22.68
N ASP A 74 9.57 16.95 21.65
CA ASP A 74 9.89 17.52 20.34
C ASP A 74 9.35 16.69 19.17
N ALA A 75 9.48 17.23 17.95
CA ALA A 75 8.92 16.63 16.76
C ALA A 75 9.51 15.25 16.41
N ILE A 76 10.81 15.04 16.66
CA ILE A 76 11.48 13.77 16.35
C ILE A 76 11.05 12.71 17.37
N GLY A 77 11.00 13.07 18.66
CA GLY A 77 10.44 12.22 19.71
C GLY A 77 9.01 11.79 19.39
N ARG A 78 8.12 12.76 19.08
CA ARG A 78 6.73 12.47 18.68
C ARG A 78 6.65 11.57 17.45
N TYR A 79 7.48 11.80 16.44
CA TYR A 79 7.52 10.96 15.25
C TYR A 79 7.86 9.50 15.59
N ILE A 80 8.94 9.27 16.34
CA ILE A 80 9.35 7.91 16.73
C ILE A 80 8.29 7.26 17.62
N ALA A 81 7.76 8.00 18.61
CA ALA A 81 6.75 7.48 19.52
C ALA A 81 5.46 7.07 18.80
N ASN A 82 4.95 7.92 17.90
CA ASN A 82 3.74 7.62 17.13
C ASN A 82 3.96 6.46 16.15
N THR A 83 5.14 6.37 15.55
CA THR A 83 5.50 5.26 14.65
C THR A 83 5.62 3.95 15.43
N ALA A 84 6.20 3.96 16.63
CA ALA A 84 6.28 2.78 17.49
C ALA A 84 4.89 2.31 17.94
N ARG A 85 4.01 3.24 18.34
CA ARG A 85 2.63 2.94 18.73
C ARG A 85 1.81 2.37 17.57
N SER A 86 1.95 2.89 16.35
CA SER A 86 1.23 2.32 15.20
C SER A 86 1.68 0.89 14.89
N TRP A 87 2.98 0.61 14.97
CA TRP A 87 3.49 -0.76 14.84
C TRP A 87 3.07 -1.68 15.98
N HIS A 88 2.92 -1.16 17.20
CA HIS A 88 2.37 -1.92 18.32
C HIS A 88 0.94 -2.37 18.03
N THR A 89 0.09 -1.46 17.54
CA THR A 89 -1.28 -1.80 17.12
C THR A 89 -1.29 -2.76 15.95
N ALA A 90 -0.37 -2.63 14.99
CA ALA A 90 -0.26 -3.58 13.88
C ALA A 90 0.14 -4.99 14.37
N ALA A 91 1.04 -5.10 15.34
CA ALA A 91 1.36 -6.38 15.95
C ALA A 91 0.15 -7.01 16.66
N LEU A 92 -0.66 -6.21 17.39
CA LEU A 92 -1.91 -6.70 17.97
C LEU A 92 -2.92 -7.15 16.91
N MET A 93 -3.04 -6.40 15.80
CA MET A 93 -3.87 -6.76 14.65
C MET A 93 -3.46 -8.12 14.07
N LEU A 94 -2.15 -8.39 13.97
CA LEU A 94 -1.60 -9.65 13.48
C LEU A 94 -1.79 -10.81 14.46
N GLU A 95 -1.71 -10.57 15.77
CA GLU A 95 -2.06 -11.57 16.80
C GLU A 95 -3.57 -11.92 16.74
N GLY A 96 -4.42 -10.99 16.31
CA GLY A 96 -5.88 -11.15 16.19
C GLY A 96 -6.38 -11.75 14.87
N ILE A 97 -5.51 -12.21 13.97
CA ILE A 97 -5.92 -12.75 12.66
C ILE A 97 -6.92 -13.90 12.84
N GLY A 98 -7.99 -13.89 12.03
CA GLY A 98 -9.06 -14.89 12.11
C GLY A 98 -10.10 -14.62 13.21
N SER A 99 -10.00 -13.50 13.93
CA SER A 99 -10.95 -13.07 14.96
C SER A 99 -11.45 -11.63 14.74
N ALA A 100 -12.43 -11.21 15.54
CA ALA A 100 -12.93 -9.82 15.51
C ALA A 100 -11.87 -8.78 15.93
N GLU A 101 -10.84 -9.19 16.67
CA GLU A 101 -9.77 -8.30 17.15
C GLU A 101 -8.94 -7.72 16.00
N LEU A 102 -8.77 -8.46 14.90
CA LEU A 102 -8.14 -7.94 13.68
C LEU A 102 -8.90 -6.73 13.15
N GLY A 103 -10.24 -6.83 13.07
CA GLY A 103 -11.08 -5.73 12.59
C GLY A 103 -10.98 -4.51 13.50
N ARG A 104 -11.01 -4.73 14.82
CA ARG A 104 -10.86 -3.66 15.81
C ARG A 104 -9.55 -2.90 15.64
N HIS A 105 -8.42 -3.60 15.58
CA HIS A 105 -7.11 -2.96 15.42
C HIS A 105 -6.84 -2.40 14.03
N SER A 106 -7.44 -2.98 12.99
CA SER A 106 -7.43 -2.41 11.63
C SER A 106 -8.12 -1.05 11.63
N ILE A 107 -9.27 -0.93 12.30
CA ILE A 107 -9.98 0.34 12.45
C ILE A 107 -9.14 1.35 13.24
N ASP A 108 -8.49 0.93 14.33
CA ASP A 108 -7.62 1.82 15.11
C ASP A 108 -6.46 2.41 14.28
N LEU A 109 -5.99 1.67 13.26
CA LEU A 109 -4.88 2.08 12.39
C LEU A 109 -5.31 2.88 11.17
N TYR A 110 -6.36 2.41 10.49
CA TYR A 110 -6.72 2.87 9.15
C TYR A 110 -8.07 3.61 9.12
N GLY A 111 -8.78 3.66 10.24
CA GLY A 111 -10.10 4.26 10.35
C GLY A 111 -11.21 3.39 9.77
N ARG A 112 -12.40 3.98 9.67
CA ARG A 112 -13.60 3.43 9.03
C ARG A 112 -13.96 4.23 7.79
N PRO A 113 -14.65 3.63 6.81
CA PRO A 113 -15.17 4.37 5.66
C PRO A 113 -16.07 5.56 6.03
N GLY A 114 -16.76 5.49 7.16
CA GLY A 114 -17.61 6.56 7.68
C GLY A 114 -16.87 7.65 8.47
N ASP A 115 -15.56 7.52 8.70
CA ASP A 115 -14.78 8.56 9.36
C ASP A 115 -14.58 9.75 8.40
N LEU A 116 -14.61 10.96 8.95
CA LEU A 116 -14.38 12.17 8.17
C LEU A 116 -12.97 12.17 7.58
N ILE A 117 -12.87 12.62 6.33
CA ILE A 117 -11.58 12.89 5.70
C ILE A 117 -10.92 14.04 6.46
N ALA A 118 -9.63 13.88 6.79
CA ALA A 118 -8.89 14.88 7.55
C ALA A 118 -8.97 16.27 6.89
N GLY A 119 -9.47 17.26 7.63
CA GLY A 119 -9.64 18.64 7.14
C GLY A 119 -10.87 18.86 6.25
N GLY A 120 -11.69 17.84 6.01
CA GLY A 120 -12.92 17.91 5.20
C GLY A 120 -14.21 17.83 6.03
N THR A 121 -15.34 18.03 5.36
CA THR A 121 -16.69 17.87 5.93
C THR A 121 -17.39 16.60 5.45
N VAL A 122 -16.72 15.80 4.62
CA VAL A 122 -17.23 14.54 4.04
C VAL A 122 -16.41 13.36 4.52
N ASN A 123 -17.02 12.18 4.58
CA ASN A 123 -16.33 10.92 4.85
C ASN A 123 -15.94 10.18 3.56
N ASN A 124 -15.12 9.12 3.68
CA ASN A 124 -14.67 8.34 2.53
C ASN A 124 -15.82 7.66 1.77
N LEU A 125 -16.86 7.23 2.48
CA LEU A 125 -18.03 6.59 1.87
C LEU A 125 -18.84 7.56 1.01
N GLU A 126 -19.04 8.80 1.48
CA GLU A 126 -19.71 9.86 0.73
C GLU A 126 -18.91 10.25 -0.51
N ALA A 127 -17.60 10.40 -0.38
CA ALA A 127 -16.71 10.68 -1.50
C ALA A 127 -16.77 9.56 -2.55
N ALA A 128 -16.72 8.30 -2.11
CA ALA A 128 -16.84 7.13 -2.97
C ALA A 128 -18.16 7.10 -3.75
N HIS A 129 -19.29 7.30 -3.07
CA HIS A 129 -20.61 7.38 -3.73
C HIS A 129 -20.68 8.52 -4.75
N HIS A 130 -20.08 9.68 -4.45
CA HIS A 130 -20.03 10.81 -5.37
C HIS A 130 -19.28 10.46 -6.67
N PHE A 131 -18.09 9.87 -6.55
CA PHE A 131 -17.30 9.47 -7.72
C PHE A 131 -17.92 8.33 -8.52
N ILE A 132 -18.59 7.38 -7.85
CA ILE A 132 -19.36 6.33 -8.53
C ILE A 132 -20.49 6.94 -9.36
N ALA A 133 -21.25 7.88 -8.77
CA ALA A 133 -22.36 8.54 -9.46
C ALA A 133 -21.87 9.34 -10.69
N ILE A 134 -20.79 10.12 -10.56
CA ILE A 134 -20.17 10.83 -11.69
C ILE A 134 -19.75 9.84 -12.77
N ALA A 135 -19.07 8.75 -12.38
CA ALA A 135 -18.62 7.76 -13.35
C ALA A 135 -19.79 7.13 -14.11
N GLU A 136 -20.89 6.81 -13.43
CA GLU A 136 -22.09 6.26 -14.06
C GLU A 136 -22.77 7.24 -15.03
N GLU A 137 -22.78 8.54 -14.69
CA GLU A 137 -23.28 9.59 -15.58
C GLU A 137 -22.41 9.71 -16.85
N VAL A 138 -21.08 9.70 -16.70
CA VAL A 138 -20.14 9.86 -17.82
C VAL A 138 -20.09 8.62 -18.71
N THR A 139 -20.14 7.41 -18.15
CA THR A 139 -20.05 6.17 -18.95
C THR A 139 -21.40 5.73 -19.53
N GLY A 140 -22.52 6.16 -18.95
CA GLY A 140 -23.83 5.57 -19.22
C GLY A 140 -23.82 4.04 -19.01
N HIS A 141 -24.71 3.31 -19.71
CA HIS A 141 -24.69 1.84 -19.80
C HIS A 141 -23.66 1.30 -20.80
N HIS A 142 -22.85 2.17 -21.41
CA HIS A 142 -21.84 1.75 -22.38
C HIS A 142 -20.55 1.40 -21.63
N ARG A 143 -20.10 0.16 -21.79
CA ARG A 143 -18.72 -0.20 -21.46
C ARG A 143 -17.83 0.68 -22.35
N LEU A 144 -17.16 1.67 -21.76
CA LEU A 144 -16.04 2.33 -22.42
C LEU A 144 -15.10 1.23 -22.91
N ALA A 145 -14.79 1.24 -24.21
CA ALA A 145 -14.01 0.19 -24.84
C ALA A 145 -12.68 0.02 -24.08
N GLU A 146 -12.35 -1.22 -23.71
CA GLU A 146 -10.99 -1.54 -23.29
C GLU A 146 -10.05 -1.08 -24.40
N THR A 147 -8.95 -0.40 -24.01
CA THR A 147 -7.95 0.14 -24.93
C THR A 147 -7.65 -0.85 -26.06
N GLU A 148 -7.82 -0.43 -27.33
CA GLU A 148 -7.57 -1.26 -28.53
C GLU A 148 -6.12 -1.76 -28.63
N TYR A 149 -5.20 -1.22 -27.83
CA TYR A 149 -3.79 -1.54 -27.86
C TYR A 149 -3.34 -2.27 -26.58
N CYS A 150 -2.74 -3.46 -26.77
CA CYS A 150 -2.16 -4.29 -25.71
C CYS A 150 -0.64 -4.17 -25.74
N LEU A 151 -0.07 -3.59 -24.69
CA LEU A 151 1.37 -3.59 -24.44
C LEU A 151 1.76 -4.92 -23.79
N SER A 152 2.82 -5.55 -24.30
CA SER A 152 3.42 -6.72 -23.64
C SER A 152 4.20 -6.29 -22.39
N ALA A 153 4.48 -7.25 -21.50
CA ALA A 153 5.29 -7.01 -20.32
C ALA A 153 6.70 -6.52 -20.67
N GLU A 154 7.25 -6.98 -21.79
CA GLU A 154 8.57 -6.59 -22.32
C GLU A 154 8.57 -5.13 -22.78
N ILE A 155 7.59 -4.73 -23.59
CA ILE A 155 7.47 -3.34 -24.05
C ILE A 155 7.25 -2.42 -22.83
N LEU A 156 6.33 -2.78 -21.94
CA LEU A 156 6.04 -1.99 -20.75
C LEU A 156 7.28 -1.86 -19.84
N LYS A 157 8.08 -2.93 -19.72
CA LYS A 157 9.33 -2.91 -18.95
C LYS A 157 10.31 -1.89 -19.51
N ASP A 158 10.50 -1.86 -20.82
CA ASP A 158 11.45 -0.95 -21.47
C ASP A 158 10.98 0.51 -21.36
N GLU A 159 9.69 0.76 -21.55
CA GLU A 159 9.07 2.08 -21.33
C GLU A 159 9.19 2.56 -19.88
N LEU A 160 8.90 1.69 -18.91
CA LEU A 160 9.05 1.99 -17.49
C LEU A 160 10.49 2.35 -17.16
N ARG A 161 11.45 1.54 -17.63
CA ARG A 161 12.88 1.83 -17.41
C ARG A 161 13.27 3.17 -17.99
N SER A 162 12.87 3.46 -19.23
CA SER A 162 13.18 4.73 -19.90
C SER A 162 12.72 5.94 -19.10
N ARG A 163 11.52 5.91 -18.50
CA ARG A 163 10.97 7.01 -17.69
C ARG A 163 11.57 7.07 -16.29
N ILE A 164 11.72 5.92 -15.65
CA ILE A 164 12.24 5.81 -14.27
C ILE A 164 13.72 6.21 -14.24
N ASP A 165 14.55 5.76 -15.17
CA ASP A 165 15.99 6.04 -15.19
C ASP A 165 16.31 7.54 -15.39
N GLN A 166 15.35 8.35 -15.89
CA GLN A 166 15.50 9.81 -15.98
C GLN A 166 15.48 10.50 -14.60
N VAL A 167 14.80 9.91 -13.62
CA VAL A 167 14.67 10.45 -12.26
C VAL A 167 15.60 9.72 -11.29
N PHE A 168 15.67 8.39 -11.40
CA PHE A 168 16.38 7.51 -10.50
C PHE A 168 17.85 7.30 -10.91
N THR A 169 18.65 8.36 -10.81
CA THR A 169 20.06 8.33 -11.26
C THR A 169 21.03 7.66 -10.28
N GLN A 170 20.73 7.71 -8.97
CA GLN A 170 21.60 7.18 -7.92
C GLN A 170 21.10 5.85 -7.32
N HIS A 171 19.79 5.60 -7.40
CA HIS A 171 19.14 4.44 -6.81
C HIS A 171 18.33 3.72 -7.87
N GLN A 172 18.84 2.59 -8.37
CA GLN A 172 18.15 1.85 -9.43
C GLN A 172 16.89 1.14 -8.92
N VAL A 173 15.76 1.38 -9.57
CA VAL A 173 14.53 0.60 -9.42
C VAL A 173 14.51 -0.47 -10.52
N ARG A 174 14.60 -1.75 -10.13
CA ARG A 174 14.66 -2.85 -11.10
C ARG A 174 13.27 -3.17 -11.65
N ILE A 175 13.15 -3.30 -12.97
CA ILE A 175 11.93 -3.73 -13.62
C ILE A 175 12.08 -5.19 -14.06
N GLU A 176 11.29 -6.06 -13.47
CA GLU A 176 11.39 -7.52 -13.61
C GLU A 176 10.09 -8.11 -14.18
N ILE A 177 10.20 -9.14 -15.01
CA ILE A 177 9.04 -9.89 -15.50
C ILE A 177 8.95 -11.18 -14.69
N ASP A 178 7.79 -11.42 -14.08
CA ASP A 178 7.55 -12.55 -13.19
C ASP A 178 6.31 -13.34 -13.69
N PRO A 179 6.49 -14.55 -14.27
CA PRO A 179 5.38 -15.34 -14.78
C PRO A 179 4.46 -15.89 -13.67
N ASN A 180 4.93 -15.91 -12.42
CA ASN A 180 4.19 -16.44 -11.27
C ASN A 180 3.50 -15.32 -10.47
N LEU A 181 3.60 -14.07 -10.90
CA LEU A 181 2.94 -12.96 -10.23
C LEU A 181 1.42 -13.10 -10.35
N VAL A 182 0.72 -13.07 -9.21
CA VAL A 182 -0.75 -13.17 -9.18
C VAL A 182 -1.40 -11.88 -9.68
N ALA A 183 -0.92 -10.75 -9.18
CA ALA A 183 -1.33 -9.42 -9.64
C ALA A 183 -0.76 -9.12 -11.03
N LYS A 184 -1.37 -8.17 -11.74
CA LYS A 184 -0.89 -7.71 -13.05
C LYS A 184 0.50 -7.04 -12.94
N ALA A 185 0.70 -6.26 -11.88
CA ALA A 185 1.99 -5.72 -11.49
C ALA A 185 2.09 -5.64 -9.96
N ALA A 186 3.30 -5.56 -9.43
CA ALA A 186 3.56 -5.34 -8.02
C ALA A 186 4.82 -4.50 -7.84
N ALA A 187 4.70 -3.39 -7.13
CA ALA A 187 5.83 -2.52 -6.84
C ALA A 187 6.31 -2.67 -5.41
N GLY A 188 7.57 -2.31 -5.22
CA GLY A 188 8.20 -2.14 -3.92
C GLY A 188 9.39 -1.21 -4.07
N PRO A 189 10.07 -0.86 -2.96
CA PRO A 189 10.99 0.28 -2.93
C PRO A 189 12.12 0.26 -3.96
N THR A 190 12.56 -0.91 -4.39
CA THR A 190 13.70 -1.08 -5.31
C THR A 190 13.37 -1.92 -6.53
N ARG A 191 12.10 -2.35 -6.68
CA ARG A 191 11.71 -3.20 -7.81
C ARG A 191 10.23 -3.09 -8.14
N ILE A 192 9.93 -3.14 -9.44
CA ILE A 192 8.58 -3.28 -9.99
C ILE A 192 8.56 -4.58 -10.77
N ARG A 193 7.62 -5.47 -10.43
CA ARG A 193 7.42 -6.75 -11.12
C ARG A 193 6.17 -6.66 -12.00
N LEU A 194 6.31 -7.10 -13.24
CA LEU A 194 5.24 -7.19 -14.22
C LEU A 194 4.90 -8.64 -14.48
N ARG A 195 3.62 -8.98 -14.55
CA ARG A 195 3.18 -10.34 -14.86
C ARG A 195 3.42 -10.65 -16.34
N ALA A 196 4.09 -11.76 -16.62
CA ALA A 196 4.27 -12.24 -18.00
C ALA A 196 2.92 -12.62 -18.64
N GLY A 197 2.82 -12.47 -19.96
CA GLY A 197 1.65 -12.92 -20.74
C GLY A 197 0.35 -12.21 -20.39
N THR A 198 0.42 -11.01 -19.80
CA THR A 198 -0.73 -10.14 -19.52
C THR A 198 -0.66 -8.90 -20.40
N CYS A 199 -1.83 -8.43 -20.86
CA CYS A 199 -1.93 -7.16 -21.59
C CYS A 199 -1.91 -5.97 -20.64
N PHE A 200 -1.06 -5.01 -20.95
CA PHE A 200 -1.00 -3.70 -20.28
C PHE A 200 -1.52 -2.61 -21.22
N SER A 201 -2.07 -1.56 -20.64
CA SER A 201 -2.51 -0.34 -21.31
C SER A 201 -1.53 0.79 -21.00
N GLU A 202 -1.64 1.91 -21.75
CA GLU A 202 -0.89 3.12 -21.41
C GLU A 202 -1.27 3.68 -20.03
N TYR A 203 -2.50 3.45 -19.56
CA TYR A 203 -2.89 3.81 -18.20
C TYR A 203 -2.15 2.98 -17.16
N ASP A 204 -1.90 1.69 -17.40
CA ASP A 204 -1.08 0.88 -16.50
C ASP A 204 0.36 1.41 -16.45
N LEU A 205 0.92 1.84 -17.59
CA LEU A 205 2.24 2.49 -17.65
C LEU A 205 2.27 3.75 -16.79
N SER A 206 1.36 4.69 -17.05
CA SER A 206 1.31 5.97 -16.34
C SER A 206 1.07 5.79 -14.84
N GLN A 207 0.16 4.87 -14.45
CA GLN A 207 -0.04 4.53 -13.05
C GLN A 207 1.24 3.97 -12.40
N LEU A 208 1.91 3.00 -13.04
CA LEU A 208 3.13 2.40 -12.49
C LEU A 208 4.27 3.42 -12.35
N VAL A 209 4.34 4.42 -13.23
CA VAL A 209 5.30 5.51 -13.14
C VAL A 209 4.93 6.46 -11.99
N GLU A 210 3.73 7.05 -12.04
CA GLU A 210 3.37 8.16 -11.15
C GLU A 210 3.03 7.67 -9.73
N HIS A 211 2.22 6.62 -9.62
CA HIS A 211 1.79 6.08 -8.32
C HIS A 211 2.91 5.24 -7.68
N GLU A 212 3.42 4.26 -8.40
CA GLU A 212 4.27 3.24 -7.79
C GLU A 212 5.75 3.64 -7.74
N ALA A 213 6.28 4.21 -8.83
CA ALA A 213 7.68 4.62 -8.87
C ALA A 213 7.88 5.97 -8.16
N PHE A 214 7.19 7.02 -8.59
CA PHE A 214 7.45 8.39 -8.13
C PHE A 214 6.83 8.76 -6.78
N VAL A 215 5.85 7.99 -6.29
CA VAL A 215 5.43 8.09 -4.89
C VAL A 215 6.05 6.98 -4.07
N HIS A 216 5.54 5.74 -4.12
CA HIS A 216 5.95 4.71 -3.16
C HIS A 216 7.44 4.36 -3.18
N SER A 217 8.03 4.18 -4.37
CA SER A 217 9.45 3.80 -4.47
C SER A 217 10.36 4.98 -4.12
N LEU A 218 10.08 6.17 -4.66
CA LEU A 218 10.86 7.38 -4.42
C LEU A 218 10.84 7.79 -2.93
N THR A 219 9.67 7.84 -2.30
CA THR A 219 9.55 8.23 -0.88
C THR A 219 10.28 7.22 0.01
N ALA A 220 10.16 5.93 -0.27
CA ALA A 220 10.86 4.87 0.47
C ALA A 220 12.38 4.96 0.29
N LEU A 221 12.88 5.21 -0.92
CA LEU A 221 14.31 5.38 -1.20
C LEU A 221 14.87 6.64 -0.54
N ASN A 222 14.14 7.76 -0.62
CA ASN A 222 14.50 9.00 0.07
C ASN A 222 14.56 8.82 1.60
N GLY A 223 13.63 8.05 2.15
CA GLY A 223 13.62 7.67 3.56
C GLY A 223 14.80 6.77 3.96
N ARG A 224 15.18 5.82 3.10
CA ARG A 224 16.36 4.95 3.31
C ARG A 224 17.67 5.70 3.22
N ALA A 225 17.73 6.77 2.44
CA ALA A 225 18.90 7.64 2.33
C ALA A 225 19.11 8.53 3.57
N GLN A 226 18.15 8.59 4.50
CA GLN A 226 18.27 9.39 5.71
C GLN A 226 19.34 8.81 6.66
N PRO A 227 20.30 9.61 7.15
CA PRO A 227 21.46 9.10 7.89
C PRO A 227 21.15 8.64 9.33
N HIS A 228 20.05 9.13 9.90
CA HIS A 228 19.75 8.93 11.33
C HIS A 228 18.39 8.27 11.58
N LEU A 229 17.43 8.40 10.67
CA LEU A 229 16.06 7.93 10.84
C LEU A 229 15.70 6.97 9.71
N GLY A 230 16.18 5.74 9.80
CA GLY A 230 15.91 4.69 8.83
C GLY A 230 14.43 4.30 8.78
N SER A 231 13.65 4.57 9.84
CA SER A 231 12.20 4.34 9.83
C SER A 231 11.43 5.20 8.82
N LEU A 232 12.01 6.31 8.33
CA LEU A 232 11.43 7.11 7.24
C LEU A 232 11.38 6.32 5.93
N GLY A 233 12.21 5.29 5.76
CA GLY A 233 12.18 4.38 4.62
C GLY A 233 11.17 3.23 4.75
N LEU A 234 10.35 3.21 5.81
CA LEU A 234 9.34 2.19 6.05
C LEU A 234 7.94 2.73 5.74
N ASN A 235 7.12 1.91 5.08
CA ASN A 235 5.69 2.19 4.96
C ASN A 235 4.98 1.82 6.28
N SER A 236 5.09 2.70 7.28
CA SER A 236 4.45 2.49 8.59
C SER A 236 2.92 2.60 8.49
N PRO A 237 2.15 1.85 9.30
CA PRO A 237 0.68 1.88 9.23
C PRO A 237 0.08 3.29 9.31
N ARG A 238 0.71 4.18 10.08
CA ARG A 238 0.25 5.56 10.29
C ARG A 238 0.45 6.50 9.10
N ILE A 239 1.25 6.11 8.09
CA ILE A 239 1.45 6.93 6.89
C ILE A 239 0.72 6.38 5.67
N THR A 240 0.08 5.22 5.77
CA THR A 240 -0.59 4.55 4.64
C THR A 240 -1.61 5.48 3.98
N ALA A 241 -2.51 6.11 4.75
CA ALA A 241 -3.49 7.05 4.20
C ALA A 241 -2.84 8.22 3.44
N THR A 242 -1.73 8.77 3.95
CA THR A 242 -1.00 9.85 3.28
C THR A 242 -0.27 9.37 2.03
N GLN A 243 0.36 8.19 2.06
CA GLN A 243 1.05 7.63 0.88
C GLN A 243 0.08 7.31 -0.24
N GLU A 244 -1.02 6.61 0.07
CA GLU A 244 -2.05 6.28 -0.94
C GLU A 244 -2.74 7.56 -1.45
N GLY A 245 -3.06 8.50 -0.56
CA GLY A 245 -3.64 9.78 -0.95
C GLY A 245 -2.71 10.61 -1.85
N LEU A 246 -1.41 10.65 -1.55
CA LEU A 246 -0.42 11.31 -2.39
C LEU A 246 -0.28 10.61 -3.74
N ALA A 247 -0.34 9.28 -3.77
CA ALA A 247 -0.23 8.51 -5.00
C ALA A 247 -1.45 8.69 -5.92
N VAL A 248 -2.67 8.68 -5.37
CA VAL A 248 -3.89 9.02 -6.14
C VAL A 248 -3.89 10.48 -6.58
N PHE A 249 -3.41 11.39 -5.73
CA PHE A 249 -3.24 12.80 -6.12
C PHE A 249 -2.24 12.97 -7.26
N ALA A 250 -1.10 12.26 -7.23
CA ALA A 250 -0.10 12.27 -8.30
C ALA A 250 -0.69 11.80 -9.63
N GLU A 251 -1.51 10.75 -9.61
CA GLU A 251 -2.22 10.31 -10.81
C GLU A 251 -3.18 11.39 -11.35
N LEU A 252 -3.90 12.09 -10.46
CA LEU A 252 -4.82 13.15 -10.86
C LEU A 252 -4.11 14.32 -11.53
N VAL A 253 -3.07 14.87 -10.91
CA VAL A 253 -2.40 16.07 -11.42
C VAL A 253 -1.56 15.82 -12.67
N THR A 254 -1.17 14.57 -12.92
CA THR A 254 -0.45 14.15 -14.13
C THR A 254 -1.39 13.72 -15.27
N GLY A 255 -2.70 13.66 -15.02
CA GLY A 255 -3.67 13.14 -15.99
C GLY A 255 -3.58 11.63 -16.20
N SER A 256 -2.99 10.90 -15.25
CA SER A 256 -2.81 9.44 -15.28
C SER A 256 -3.98 8.67 -14.66
N ILE A 257 -5.00 9.36 -14.13
CA ILE A 257 -6.24 8.77 -13.63
C ILE A 257 -7.38 8.98 -14.63
N ASP A 258 -8.12 7.92 -14.94
CA ASP A 258 -9.34 7.98 -15.74
C ASP A 258 -10.60 7.78 -14.87
N ILE A 259 -11.76 8.01 -15.47
CA ILE A 259 -13.06 7.88 -14.78
C ILE A 259 -13.32 6.46 -14.27
N LEU A 260 -12.85 5.44 -15.00
CA LEU A 260 -13.01 4.04 -14.62
C LEU A 260 -12.14 3.66 -13.42
N ARG A 261 -10.92 4.20 -13.35
CA ARG A 261 -10.00 4.06 -12.23
C ARG A 261 -10.54 4.77 -11.00
N MET A 262 -11.06 5.98 -11.16
CA MET A 262 -11.72 6.70 -10.07
C MET A 262 -12.93 5.93 -9.53
N LYS A 263 -13.77 5.34 -10.41
CA LYS A 263 -14.85 4.43 -10.00
C LYS A 263 -14.31 3.21 -9.25
N ARG A 264 -13.28 2.55 -9.78
CA ARG A 264 -12.70 1.33 -9.20
C ARG A 264 -12.07 1.55 -7.82
N ILE A 265 -11.44 2.70 -7.57
CA ILE A 265 -10.92 3.05 -6.24
C ILE A 265 -12.05 3.36 -5.25
N SER A 266 -13.22 3.73 -5.76
CA SER A 266 -14.41 4.05 -4.96
C SER A 266 -15.29 2.82 -4.63
N LEU A 267 -15.07 1.67 -5.29
CA LEU A 267 -15.83 0.42 -5.08
C LEU A 267 -15.23 -0.44 -3.97
#